data_AF-A0A8X7NZC1-F1
#
_entry.id   AF-A0A8X7NZC1-F1
#
_cell.length_a   1.000
_cell.length_b   1.000
_cell.length_c   1.000
_cell.angle_alpha   90.00
_cell.angle_beta   90.00
_cell.angle_gamma   90.00
#
_symmetry.space_group_name_H-M   'P 1'
#
loop_
_entity.id
_entity.type
_entity.pdbx_description
1 polymer ?
#
loop_
_entity_poly.entity_id
_entity_poly.type
_entity_poly.pdbx_seq_one_letter_code
_entity_poly.pdbx_strand_id
1 'polypeptide(L)'
;MGTLCSFDQFANAVLEGAWERVIVGEQYCDIPLGLYVIRGENVVLIGKGKAPQLKSYKLIAPYAQKVEREASELRGTMRKRMEFLDFD
;
A
#
# COMPACT_ATOMS: atom_id res chain seq x y z
N MET A 1 -2.36 -8.80 3.40
CA MET A 1 -2.67 -10.16 2.87
C MET A 1 -2.50 -11.17 3.99
N GLY A 2 -3.24 -12.28 4.00
CA GLY A 2 -3.12 -13.33 5.02
C GLY A 2 -4.16 -14.44 4.81
N THR A 3 -4.10 -15.50 5.61
CA THR A 3 -5.14 -16.53 5.64
C THR A 3 -6.29 -16.05 6.51
N LEU A 4 -7.49 -15.91 5.93
CA LEU A 4 -8.69 -15.53 6.69
C LEU A 4 -9.13 -16.71 7.56
N CYS A 5 -9.01 -16.57 8.88
CA CYS A 5 -9.39 -17.60 9.86
C CYS A 5 -10.85 -17.48 10.27
N SER A 6 -11.32 -16.26 10.50
CA SER A 6 -12.71 -15.99 10.88
C SER A 6 -13.12 -14.57 10.50
N PHE A 7 -14.43 -14.37 10.37
CA PHE A 7 -15.05 -13.06 10.22
C PHE A 7 -16.42 -13.05 10.91
N ASP A 8 -16.95 -11.86 11.20
CA ASP A 8 -18.29 -11.69 11.76
C ASP A 8 -19.19 -10.77 10.90
N GLN A 9 -20.44 -10.60 11.33
CA GLN A 9 -21.43 -9.75 10.64
C GLN A 9 -21.08 -8.26 10.62
N PHE A 10 -20.14 -7.83 11.46
CA PHE A 10 -19.64 -6.45 11.51
C PHE A 10 -18.38 -6.27 10.68
N ALA A 11 -17.98 -7.29 9.91
CA ALA A 11 -16.75 -7.36 9.13
C ALA A 11 -15.45 -7.30 9.96
N ASN A 12 -15.50 -7.59 11.26
CA ASN A 12 -14.27 -7.86 12.00
C ASN A 12 -13.65 -9.15 11.43
N ALA A 13 -12.33 -9.18 11.27
CA ALA A 13 -11.64 -10.30 10.64
C ALA A 13 -10.37 -10.69 11.40
N VAL A 14 -10.10 -11.99 11.45
CA VAL A 14 -8.84 -12.53 11.98
C VAL A 14 -8.05 -13.13 10.83
N LEU A 15 -6.82 -12.66 10.65
CA LEU A 15 -5.88 -13.15 9.66
C LEU A 15 -4.70 -13.85 10.33
N GLU A 16 -4.39 -15.08 9.89
CA GLU A 16 -3.15 -15.78 10.25
C GLU A 16 -2.09 -15.59 9.17
N GLY A 17 -0.83 -15.51 9.59
CA GLY A 17 0.31 -15.33 8.67
C GLY A 17 0.14 -14.06 7.83
N ALA A 18 -0.35 -12.99 8.45
CA ALA A 18 -0.66 -11.73 7.81
C ALA A 18 0.60 -10.91 7.52
N TRP A 19 0.53 -10.14 6.43
CA TRP A 19 1.52 -9.17 5.99
C TRP A 19 0.79 -7.90 5.55
N GLU A 20 1.25 -6.75 6.00
CA GLU A 20 0.83 -5.46 5.45
C GLU A 20 1.58 -5.24 4.14
N ARG A 21 0.86 -4.87 3.07
CA ARG A 21 1.46 -4.59 1.77
C ARG A 21 1.34 -3.11 1.45
N VAL A 22 2.48 -2.45 1.26
CA VAL A 22 2.56 -1.08 0.76
C VAL A 22 2.85 -1.13 -0.73
N ILE A 23 1.99 -0.51 -1.55
CA ILE A 23 2.11 -0.46 -3.02
C ILE A 23 2.49 0.96 -3.43
N VAL A 24 3.50 1.06 -4.30
CA VAL A 24 4.16 2.29 -4.77
C VAL A 24 4.35 2.13 -6.28
N GLY A 25 3.50 2.76 -7.09
CA GLY A 25 3.46 2.51 -8.54
C GLY A 25 3.31 1.03 -8.90
N GLU A 26 4.25 0.48 -9.67
CA GLU A 26 4.30 -0.95 -10.07
C GLU A 26 5.07 -1.86 -9.09
N GLN A 27 5.35 -1.37 -7.89
CA GLN A 27 6.18 -2.04 -6.90
C GLN A 27 5.44 -2.22 -5.58
N TYR A 28 5.88 -3.17 -4.77
CA TYR A 28 5.35 -3.33 -3.41
C TYR A 28 6.40 -3.82 -2.41
N CYS A 29 6.15 -3.53 -1.13
CA CYS A 29 6.85 -4.09 0.02
C CYS A 29 5.86 -4.75 0.97
N ASP A 30 6.26 -5.87 1.55
CA ASP A 30 5.50 -6.61 2.57
C ASP A 30 6.16 -6.45 3.95
N ILE A 31 5.36 -6.10 4.95
CA ILE A 31 5.74 -6.02 6.36
C ILE A 31 5.05 -7.19 7.08
N PRO A 32 5.78 -8.13 7.71
CA PRO A 32 5.17 -9.25 8.40
C PRO A 32 4.43 -8.78 9.66
N LEU A 33 3.18 -9.22 9.83
CA LEU A 33 2.33 -8.92 10.99
C LEU A 33 2.04 -10.17 11.84
N GLY A 34 2.03 -11.37 11.25
CA GLY A 34 1.72 -12.61 11.97
C GLY A 34 0.22 -12.80 12.18
N LEU A 35 -0.24 -12.99 13.42
CA LEU A 35 -1.67 -13.06 13.73
C LEU A 35 -2.23 -11.64 13.87
N TYR A 36 -3.23 -11.29 13.07
CA TYR A 36 -3.72 -9.92 12.97
C TYR A 36 -5.25 -9.86 13.08
N VAL A 37 -5.76 -9.01 13.98
CA VAL A 37 -7.19 -8.78 14.17
C VAL A 37 -7.54 -7.41 13.61
N ILE A 38 -8.49 -7.39 12.68
CA ILE A 38 -8.95 -6.20 11.99
C ILE A 38 -10.34 -5.85 12.49
N ARG A 39 -10.52 -4.59 12.90
CA ARG A 39 -11.84 -4.06 13.26
C ARG A 39 -12.61 -3.68 11.99
N GLY A 40 -13.86 -4.11 11.91
CA GLY A 40 -14.67 -4.05 10.69
C GLY A 40 -15.02 -2.64 10.22
N GLU A 41 -15.06 -1.64 11.11
CA GLU A 41 -15.28 -0.24 10.68
C GLU A 41 -14.14 0.31 9.82
N ASN A 42 -12.95 -0.28 9.92
CA ASN A 42 -11.77 0.10 9.14
C ASN A 42 -11.67 -0.72 7.85
N VAL A 43 -12.64 -1.61 7.58
CA VAL A 43 -12.65 -2.46 6.40
C VAL A 43 -13.41 -1.78 5.28
N VAL A 44 -12.71 -1.46 4.19
CA VAL A 44 -13.33 -1.00 2.94
C VAL A 44 -13.81 -2.19 2.11
N LEU A 45 -12.96 -3.21 1.95
CA LEU A 45 -13.27 -4.40 1.15
C LEU A 45 -12.44 -5.60 1.64
N ILE A 46 -13.06 -6.78 1.64
CA ILE A 46 -12.40 -8.09 1.86
C ILE A 46 -12.79 -9.00 0.70
N GLY A 47 -11.82 -9.73 0.16
CA GLY A 47 -12.06 -10.69 -0.90
C GLY A 47 -10.95 -11.71 -1.03
N LYS A 48 -11.29 -12.87 -1.60
CA LYS A 48 -10.31 -13.89 -1.96
C LYS A 48 -9.53 -13.42 -3.18
N GLY A 49 -8.22 -13.27 -3.05
CA GLY A 49 -7.32 -12.84 -4.12
C GLY A 49 -6.18 -13.83 -4.34
N LYS A 50 -5.57 -13.77 -5.54
CA LYS A 50 -4.25 -14.37 -5.80
C LYS A 50 -3.18 -13.30 -5.59
N ALA A 51 -1.93 -13.73 -5.37
CA ALA A 51 -0.82 -12.80 -5.31
C ALA A 51 -0.72 -12.02 -6.65
N PRO A 52 -0.74 -10.67 -6.64
CA PRO A 52 -0.56 -9.89 -7.85
C PRO A 52 0.86 -10.09 -8.41
N GLN A 53 0.99 -9.99 -9.74
CA GLN A 53 2.28 -10.10 -10.45
C GLN A 53 3.07 -8.77 -10.37
N LEU A 54 3.23 -8.23 -9.16
CA LEU A 54 4.03 -7.03 -8.93
C LEU A 54 5.47 -7.42 -8.57
N LYS A 55 6.44 -6.52 -8.79
CA LYS A 55 7.83 -6.75 -8.35
C LYS A 55 7.95 -6.49 -6.85
N SER A 56 8.37 -7.52 -6.12
CA SER A 56 8.68 -7.44 -4.69
C SER A 56 10.04 -6.80 -4.46
N TYR A 57 10.14 -5.84 -3.55
CA TYR A 57 11.41 -5.31 -3.08
C TYR A 57 11.55 -5.43 -1.55
N LYS A 58 12.75 -5.79 -1.08
CA LYS A 58 13.07 -5.95 0.35
C LYS A 58 13.36 -4.63 1.08
N LEU A 59 13.41 -3.48 0.39
CA LEU A 59 13.69 -2.21 1.06
C LEU A 59 12.58 -1.89 2.06
N ILE A 60 13.02 -1.42 3.22
CA ILE A 60 12.26 -1.08 4.41
C ILE A 60 11.13 -0.13 4.01
N ALA A 61 9.88 -0.61 3.99
CA ALA A 61 8.67 0.10 3.54
C ALA A 61 8.62 1.63 3.77
N PRO A 62 8.95 2.17 4.96
CA PRO A 62 8.95 3.63 5.19
C PRO A 62 9.93 4.40 4.31
N TYR A 63 11.03 3.79 3.88
CA TYR A 63 12.02 4.46 3.04
C TYR A 63 11.51 4.64 1.61
N ALA A 64 10.78 3.66 1.07
CA ALA A 64 10.23 3.76 -0.27
C ALA A 64 9.08 4.76 -0.37
N GLN A 65 8.19 4.78 0.63
CA GLN A 65 7.15 5.82 0.74
C GLN A 65 7.77 7.21 0.83
N LYS A 66 8.85 7.37 1.60
CA LYS A 66 9.57 8.65 1.71
C LYS A 66 10.17 9.06 0.37
N VAL A 67 10.86 8.15 -0.33
CA VAL A 67 11.46 8.42 -1.64
C VAL A 67 10.39 8.76 -2.68
N GLU A 68 9.26 8.04 -2.72
CA GLU A 68 8.19 8.34 -3.68
C GLU A 68 7.51 9.68 -3.37
N ARG A 69 7.27 9.99 -2.10
CA ARG A 69 6.76 11.29 -1.69
C ARG A 69 7.70 12.42 -2.08
N GLU A 70 9.00 12.27 -1.79
CA GLU A 70 10.02 13.25 -2.19
C GLU A 70 10.08 13.40 -3.72
N ALA A 71 9.99 12.30 -4.47
CA ALA A 71 9.95 12.34 -5.94
C ALA A 71 8.69 13.04 -6.48
N SER A 72 7.53 12.84 -5.84
CA SER A 72 6.28 13.52 -6.19
C SER A 72 6.35 15.03 -5.89
N GLU A 73 6.93 15.42 -4.75
CA GLU A 73 7.16 16.81 -4.38
C GLU A 73 8.12 17.50 -5.39
N LEU A 74 9.20 16.82 -5.78
CA LEU A 74 10.15 17.30 -6.81
C LEU A 74 9.47 17.46 -8.19
N ARG A 75 8.67 16.48 -8.61
CA ARG A 75 7.93 16.58 -9.89
C ARG A 75 6.92 17.73 -9.87
N GLY A 76 6.20 17.91 -8.77
CA GLY A 76 5.24 19.01 -8.62
C GLY A 76 5.90 20.38 -8.63
N THR A 77 7.07 20.53 -8.02
CA THR A 77 7.84 21.78 -8.03
C THR A 77 8.45 22.09 -9.41
N MET A 78 8.97 21.09 -10.12
CA MET A 78 9.44 21.27 -11.50
C MET A 78 8.32 21.64 -12.47
N ARG A 79 7.13 21.03 -12.33
CA ARG A 79 5.97 21.32 -13.18
C ARG A 79 5.50 22.76 -13.03
N LYS A 80 5.35 23.25 -11.78
CA LYS A 80 5.05 24.67 -11.49
C LYS A 80 6.10 25.62 -12.08
N ARG A 81 7.37 25.19 -12.10
CA ARG A 81 8.44 25.96 -12.73
C ARG A 81 8.41 25.89 -14.25
N MET A 82 7.70 24.98 -14.90
CA MET A 82 7.60 24.92 -16.36
C MET A 82 6.31 25.54 -16.90
N GLU A 83 5.31 25.82 -16.04
CA GLU A 83 4.04 26.45 -16.41
C GLU A 83 4.19 27.81 -17.13
N PHE A 84 5.33 28.51 -16.97
CA PHE A 84 5.57 29.77 -17.69
C PHE A 84 5.84 29.58 -19.19
N LEU A 85 6.21 28.37 -19.63
CA LEU A 85 6.46 28.03 -21.04
C LEU A 85 5.18 27.66 -21.80
N ASP A 86 4.06 27.46 -21.08
CA ASP A 86 2.76 27.10 -21.67
C ASP A 86 1.93 28.35 -22.09
N PHE A 87 2.52 29.55 -22.03
CA PHE A 87 1.94 30.79 -22.56
C PHE A 87 2.49 31.09 -23.97
N ASP A 88 1.77 30.59 -24.98
CA ASP A 88 1.75 31.08 -26.37
C ASP A 88 0.30 31.17 -26.85
#